data_AF-A0A2D6AQ11-F1
#
_entry.id   AF-A0A2D6AQ11-F1
#
_cell.length_a   1.000
_cell.length_b   1.000
_cell.length_c   1.000
_cell.angle_alpha   90.00
_cell.angle_beta   90.00
_cell.angle_gamma   90.00
#
_symmetry.space_group_name_H-M   'P 1'
#
loop_
_entity.id
_entity.type
_entity.pdbx_description
1 polymer ?
#
loop_
_entity_poly.entity_id
_entity_poly.type
_entity_poly.pdbx_seq_one_letter_code
_entity_poly.pdbx_strand_id
1 'polypeptide(L)'
;MVEGNLRHGEYELIVIDNLYSSSNVDTVKNSALISLLARITELKNKYKVAVLMVNHHKKQNEIAVLDPAMVFGGSAYTNWLDNLVQLAGTAVSAELKVMKITKVRKRSDLHWIPTGIKLHNEEGLWMEHLRPLPKNEMFWYTQQKENDMDRVLNAVIMDGDNFSVESFAAALEQVLKITSTRSIYKWIDKMVDLGLIHKVERGHFVKIRTDLDDFL
;
A
#
# COMPACT_ATOMS: atom_id res chain seq x y z
N MET A 1 -3.69 -26.04 -24.75
CA MET A 1 -2.93 -24.87 -25.23
C MET A 1 -1.64 -24.66 -24.43
N VAL A 2 -1.67 -24.52 -23.09
CA VAL A 2 -0.45 -24.31 -22.27
C VAL A 2 0.57 -25.46 -22.34
N GLU A 3 0.14 -26.72 -22.24
CA GLU A 3 1.07 -27.85 -22.26
C GLU A 3 1.79 -28.00 -23.62
N GLY A 4 1.17 -27.56 -24.72
CA GLY A 4 1.82 -27.57 -26.03
C GLY A 4 3.03 -26.65 -26.05
N ASN A 5 2.90 -25.45 -25.50
CA ASN A 5 4.00 -24.48 -25.45
C ASN A 5 5.14 -24.98 -24.56
N LEU A 6 4.83 -25.51 -23.37
CA LEU A 6 5.82 -26.05 -22.42
C LEU A 6 6.64 -27.23 -22.97
N ARG A 7 6.14 -27.93 -24.00
CA ARG A 7 6.88 -29.03 -24.65
C ARG A 7 7.93 -28.56 -25.66
N HIS A 8 7.82 -27.34 -26.17
CA HIS A 8 8.62 -26.86 -27.31
C HIS A 8 9.53 -25.68 -26.96
N GLY A 9 9.49 -25.20 -25.71
CA GLY A 9 10.35 -24.11 -25.25
C GLY A 9 10.88 -24.36 -23.86
N GLU A 10 12.03 -23.76 -23.57
CA GLU A 10 12.58 -23.70 -22.22
C GLU A 10 11.99 -22.48 -21.50
N TYR A 11 11.00 -22.73 -20.67
CA TYR A 11 10.36 -21.70 -19.85
C TYR A 11 10.72 -21.95 -18.38
N GLU A 12 11.00 -20.88 -17.64
CA GLU A 12 11.27 -20.97 -16.21
C GLU A 12 10.07 -20.52 -15.35
N LEU A 13 9.11 -19.82 -15.95
CA LEU A 13 7.96 -19.23 -15.27
C LEU A 13 6.69 -19.35 -16.12
N ILE A 14 5.60 -19.78 -15.48
CA ILE A 14 4.24 -19.65 -15.99
C ILE A 14 3.54 -18.55 -15.23
N VAL A 15 2.97 -17.58 -15.95
CA VAL A 15 2.08 -16.55 -15.38
C VAL A 15 0.64 -16.85 -15.78
N ILE A 16 -0.27 -16.89 -14.81
CA ILE A 16 -1.71 -17.12 -15.03
C ILE A 16 -2.48 -15.88 -14.57
N ASP A 17 -3.00 -15.10 -15.52
CA ASP A 17 -3.76 -13.86 -15.27
C ASP A 17 -5.14 -13.87 -15.96
N ASN A 18 -6.25 -14.03 -15.25
CA ASN A 18 -6.39 -14.41 -13.84
C ASN A 18 -7.03 -15.81 -13.74
N LEU A 19 -7.02 -16.42 -12.56
CA LEU A 19 -7.62 -17.75 -12.32
C LEU A 19 -9.07 -17.89 -12.81
N TYR A 20 -9.83 -16.80 -12.76
CA TYR A 20 -11.24 -16.76 -13.14
C TYR A 20 -11.42 -16.74 -14.66
N SER A 21 -10.66 -15.92 -15.39
CA SER A 21 -10.76 -15.80 -16.86
C SER A 21 -9.95 -16.88 -17.61
N SER A 22 -8.95 -17.46 -16.96
CA SER A 22 -8.04 -18.44 -17.58
C SER A 22 -8.57 -19.88 -17.56
N SER A 23 -9.77 -20.12 -17.01
CA SER A 23 -10.37 -21.46 -16.95
C SER A 23 -11.88 -21.42 -17.18
N ASN A 24 -12.42 -22.45 -17.85
CA ASN A 24 -13.87 -22.70 -17.91
C ASN A 24 -14.37 -23.39 -16.62
N VAL A 25 -13.62 -23.29 -15.53
CA VAL A 25 -13.86 -23.99 -14.28
C VAL A 25 -14.56 -23.04 -13.32
N ASP A 26 -15.65 -23.49 -12.72
CA ASP A 26 -16.33 -22.75 -11.65
C ASP A 26 -15.43 -22.74 -10.41
N THR A 27 -14.59 -21.71 -10.31
CA THR A 27 -13.65 -21.49 -9.20
C THR A 27 -14.33 -21.16 -7.88
N VAL A 28 -15.66 -20.97 -7.87
CA VAL A 28 -16.47 -20.87 -6.63
C VAL A 28 -16.63 -22.25 -5.98
N LYS A 29 -16.65 -23.33 -6.78
CA LYS A 29 -16.73 -24.70 -6.27
C LYS A 29 -15.33 -25.20 -5.88
N ASN A 30 -15.13 -25.41 -4.58
CA ASN A 30 -13.85 -25.89 -4.03
C ASN A 30 -13.30 -27.15 -4.73
N SER A 31 -14.15 -28.12 -5.09
CA SER A 31 -13.69 -29.35 -5.77
C SER A 31 -13.10 -29.09 -7.16
N ALA A 32 -13.70 -28.16 -7.89
CA ALA A 32 -13.27 -27.77 -9.23
C ALA A 32 -11.95 -26.97 -9.16
N LEU A 33 -11.85 -26.06 -8.19
CA LEU A 33 -10.61 -25.33 -7.88
C LEU A 33 -9.46 -26.27 -7.49
N ILE A 34 -9.70 -27.25 -6.61
CA ILE A 34 -8.68 -28.24 -6.20
C ILE A 34 -8.16 -29.01 -7.42
N SER A 35 -9.06 -29.43 -8.31
CA SER A 35 -8.69 -30.16 -9.53
C SER A 35 -7.81 -29.32 -10.46
N LEU A 36 -8.15 -28.03 -10.62
CA LEU A 36 -7.34 -27.09 -11.38
C LEU A 36 -5.95 -26.90 -10.76
N LEU A 37 -5.86 -26.71 -9.44
CA LEU A 37 -4.59 -26.54 -8.73
C LEU A 37 -3.71 -27.81 -8.80
N ALA A 38 -4.33 -29.00 -8.74
CA ALA A 38 -3.63 -30.26 -8.96
C ALA A 38 -3.01 -30.33 -10.36
N ARG A 39 -3.78 -29.93 -11.39
CA ARG A 39 -3.28 -29.86 -12.76
C ARG A 39 -2.12 -28.88 -12.92
N ILE A 40 -2.20 -27.71 -12.30
CA ILE A 40 -1.10 -26.73 -12.29
C ILE A 40 0.14 -27.33 -11.61
N THR A 41 -0.04 -28.07 -10.52
CA THR A 41 1.04 -28.75 -9.80
C THR A 41 1.72 -29.81 -10.66
N GLU A 42 0.96 -30.59 -11.44
CA GLU A 42 1.52 -31.54 -12.41
C GLU A 42 2.42 -30.84 -13.44
N LEU A 43 1.95 -29.72 -14.00
CA LEU A 43 2.71 -28.96 -14.99
C LEU A 43 3.99 -28.37 -14.37
N LYS A 44 3.88 -27.73 -13.20
CA LYS A 44 5.01 -27.24 -12.39
C LYS A 44 6.08 -28.32 -12.23
N ASN A 45 5.67 -29.51 -11.78
CA ASN A 45 6.59 -30.59 -11.44
C ASN A 45 7.18 -31.31 -12.66
N LYS A 46 6.40 -31.46 -13.73
CA LYS A 46 6.81 -32.10 -14.99
C LYS A 46 7.82 -31.25 -15.75
N TYR A 47 7.55 -29.94 -15.86
CA TYR A 47 8.37 -29.02 -16.65
C TYR A 47 9.36 -28.20 -15.82
N LYS A 48 9.40 -28.39 -14.49
CA LYS A 48 10.34 -27.73 -13.56
C LYS A 48 10.30 -26.20 -13.61
N VAL A 49 9.08 -25.67 -13.74
CA VAL A 49 8.84 -24.22 -13.87
C VAL A 49 8.27 -23.63 -12.59
N ALA A 50 8.55 -22.36 -12.33
CA ALA A 50 7.83 -21.57 -11.34
C ALA A 50 6.43 -21.21 -11.84
N VAL A 51 5.52 -20.91 -10.91
CA VAL A 51 4.15 -20.51 -11.22
C VAL A 51 3.82 -19.23 -10.47
N LEU A 52 3.45 -18.18 -11.20
CA LEU A 52 2.89 -16.94 -10.68
C LEU A 52 1.40 -16.88 -11.04
N MET A 53 0.56 -16.71 -10.02
CA MET A 53 -0.88 -16.65 -10.17
C MET A 53 -1.37 -15.25 -9.81
N VAL A 54 -2.12 -14.62 -10.72
CA VAL A 54 -2.84 -13.37 -10.42
C VAL A 54 -4.27 -13.73 -10.05
N ASN A 55 -4.73 -13.21 -8.91
CA ASN A 55 -6.06 -13.47 -8.38
C ASN A 55 -6.63 -12.22 -7.70
N HIS A 56 -7.95 -12.14 -7.62
CA HIS A 56 -8.65 -11.03 -6.98
C HIS A 56 -8.96 -11.34 -5.51
N HIS A 57 -9.10 -10.27 -4.71
CA HIS A 57 -9.79 -10.36 -3.44
C HIS A 57 -11.30 -10.57 -3.67
N LYS A 58 -11.97 -11.25 -2.73
CA LYS A 58 -13.42 -11.24 -2.62
C LYS A 58 -13.90 -9.81 -2.39
N LYS A 59 -15.09 -9.47 -2.90
CA LYS A 59 -15.76 -8.21 -2.55
C LYS A 59 -15.86 -8.10 -1.03
N GLN A 60 -15.36 -7.00 -0.49
CA GLN A 60 -15.45 -6.67 0.94
C GLN A 60 -16.49 -5.57 1.12
N ASN A 61 -17.28 -5.68 2.20
CA ASN A 61 -18.24 -4.65 2.57
C ASN A 61 -17.62 -3.55 3.44
N GLU A 62 -16.47 -3.85 4.05
CA GLU A 62 -15.76 -2.97 4.98
C GLU A 62 -14.29 -2.86 4.57
N ILE A 63 -13.67 -1.75 4.95
CA ILE A 63 -12.24 -1.54 4.78
C ILE A 63 -11.51 -2.41 5.81
N ALA A 64 -10.59 -3.24 5.36
CA ALA A 64 -9.83 -4.15 6.21
C ALA A 64 -8.35 -4.18 5.79
N VAL A 65 -7.49 -4.52 6.74
CA VAL A 65 -6.09 -4.83 6.46
C VAL A 65 -5.96 -6.06 5.57
N LEU A 66 -4.93 -6.08 4.72
CA LEU A 66 -4.62 -7.21 3.87
C LEU A 66 -4.43 -8.47 4.71
N ASP A 67 -5.29 -9.45 4.45
CA ASP A 67 -5.37 -10.72 5.16
C ASP A 67 -5.67 -11.87 4.16
N PRO A 68 -5.08 -13.07 4.32
CA PRO A 68 -5.36 -14.20 3.43
C PRO A 68 -6.85 -14.57 3.29
N ALA A 69 -7.71 -14.27 4.27
CA ALA A 69 -9.14 -14.53 4.21
C ALA A 69 -9.85 -13.74 3.10
N MET A 70 -9.26 -12.60 2.70
CA MET A 70 -9.76 -11.75 1.62
C MET A 70 -9.57 -12.39 0.24
N VAL A 71 -8.67 -13.36 0.09
CA VAL A 71 -8.35 -13.98 -1.21
C VAL A 71 -9.51 -14.83 -1.72
N PHE A 72 -9.87 -14.65 -3.00
CA PHE A 72 -10.87 -15.48 -3.67
C PHE A 72 -10.38 -16.94 -3.83
N GLY A 73 -11.28 -17.91 -3.64
CA GLY A 73 -10.92 -19.34 -3.52
C GLY A 73 -10.61 -19.81 -2.08
N GLY A 74 -10.52 -18.88 -1.12
CA GLY A 74 -10.47 -19.19 0.31
C GLY A 74 -9.29 -20.08 0.72
N SER A 75 -9.49 -20.88 1.77
CA SER A 75 -8.44 -21.70 2.37
C SER A 75 -7.83 -22.73 1.43
N ALA A 76 -8.62 -23.31 0.50
CA ALA A 76 -8.11 -24.27 -0.47
C ALA A 76 -7.00 -23.65 -1.34
N TYR A 77 -7.24 -22.44 -1.85
CA TYR A 77 -6.26 -21.72 -2.64
C TYR A 77 -5.08 -21.21 -1.81
N THR A 78 -5.36 -20.52 -0.69
CA THR A 78 -4.30 -19.93 0.12
C THR A 78 -3.39 -20.98 0.74
N ASN A 79 -3.88 -22.17 1.06
CA ASN A 79 -3.05 -23.28 1.56
C ASN A 79 -2.13 -23.86 0.50
N TRP A 80 -2.58 -23.91 -0.76
CA TRP A 80 -1.79 -24.41 -1.89
C TRP A 80 -0.57 -23.51 -2.20
N LEU A 81 -0.71 -22.19 -2.02
CA LEU A 81 0.36 -21.23 -2.31
C LEU A 81 1.60 -21.43 -1.41
N ASP A 82 2.79 -21.30 -1.99
CA ASP A 82 4.05 -21.22 -1.24
C ASP A 82 4.28 -19.80 -0.69
N ASN A 83 3.92 -18.78 -1.46
CA ASN A 83 4.02 -17.38 -1.08
C ASN A 83 2.75 -16.64 -1.53
N LEU A 84 2.31 -15.66 -0.75
CA LEU A 84 1.18 -14.80 -1.06
C LEU A 84 1.59 -13.34 -0.83
N VAL A 85 1.60 -12.59 -1.92
CA VAL A 85 1.76 -11.13 -1.91
C VAL A 85 0.41 -10.54 -2.27
N GLN A 86 -0.08 -9.63 -1.44
CA GLN A 86 -1.34 -8.94 -1.67
C GLN A 86 -1.07 -7.46 -1.89
N LEU A 87 -1.87 -6.87 -2.79
CA LEU A 87 -1.82 -5.46 -3.13
C LEU A 87 -3.18 -4.82 -2.85
N ALA A 88 -3.18 -3.61 -2.31
CA ALA A 88 -4.37 -2.80 -2.10
C ALA A 88 -4.14 -1.36 -2.58
N GLY A 89 -5.22 -0.75 -3.10
CA GLY A 89 -5.24 0.69 -3.36
C GLY A 89 -5.17 1.49 -2.06
N THR A 90 -4.61 2.69 -2.14
CA THR A 90 -4.68 3.65 -1.04
C THR A 90 -5.77 4.69 -1.32
N ALA A 91 -6.31 5.29 -0.25
CA ALA A 91 -7.16 6.48 -0.36
C ALA A 91 -6.34 7.77 -0.50
N VAL A 92 -5.02 7.67 -0.34
CA VAL A 92 -4.06 8.78 -0.32
C VAL A 92 -3.64 9.16 -1.74
N SER A 93 -3.25 8.18 -2.55
CA SER A 93 -2.90 8.41 -3.95
C SER A 93 -3.24 7.21 -4.83
N ALA A 94 -3.65 7.50 -6.07
CA ALA A 94 -3.88 6.48 -7.09
C ALA A 94 -2.59 5.75 -7.52
N GLU A 95 -1.44 6.40 -7.39
CA GLU A 95 -0.13 5.86 -7.74
C GLU A 95 0.47 5.02 -6.61
N LEU A 96 0.05 5.25 -5.37
CA LEU A 96 0.49 4.48 -4.22
C LEU A 96 -0.36 3.23 -4.01
N LYS A 97 0.30 2.10 -3.79
CA LYS A 97 -0.31 0.84 -3.36
C LYS A 97 0.32 0.36 -2.06
N VAL A 98 -0.48 -0.29 -1.22
CA VAL A 98 0.04 -1.10 -0.12
C VAL A 98 0.32 -2.50 -0.64
N MET A 99 1.54 -2.98 -0.45
CA MET A 99 1.92 -4.37 -0.63
C MET A 99 2.17 -5.03 0.72
N LYS A 100 1.63 -6.24 0.91
CA LYS A 100 1.94 -7.06 2.07
C LYS A 100 2.17 -8.52 1.68
N ILE A 101 3.26 -9.09 2.18
CA ILE A 101 3.49 -10.55 2.14
C ILE A 101 2.73 -11.17 3.29
N THR A 102 1.59 -11.81 3.01
CA THR A 102 0.72 -12.44 4.04
C THR A 102 0.90 -13.94 4.16
N LYS A 103 1.69 -14.55 3.28
CA LYS A 103 2.17 -15.93 3.43
C LYS A 103 3.56 -16.06 2.84
N VAL A 104 4.44 -16.74 3.58
CA VAL A 104 5.75 -17.16 3.13
C VAL A 104 6.10 -18.50 3.78
N ARG A 105 6.65 -19.46 3.02
CA ARG A 105 7.11 -20.77 3.57
C ARG A 105 8.50 -20.71 4.17
N LYS A 106 9.33 -19.76 3.72
CA LYS A 106 10.69 -19.52 4.21
C LYS A 106 10.74 -18.19 4.96
N ARG A 107 11.78 -17.96 5.76
CA ARG A 107 11.95 -16.70 6.49
C ARG A 107 12.00 -15.52 5.50
N SER A 108 11.23 -14.48 5.79
CA SER A 108 11.26 -13.18 5.11
C SER A 108 11.13 -12.10 6.15
N ASP A 109 12.00 -11.09 6.09
CA ASP A 109 11.97 -9.96 7.02
C ASP A 109 10.79 -9.01 6.75
N LEU A 110 10.14 -9.13 5.58
CA LEU A 110 8.96 -8.35 5.19
C LEU A 110 7.63 -9.11 5.42
N HIS A 111 7.68 -10.29 6.03
CA HIS A 111 6.47 -11.06 6.32
C HIS A 111 5.56 -10.29 7.28
N TRP A 112 4.30 -10.09 6.90
CA TRP A 112 3.32 -9.28 7.62
C TRP A 112 3.66 -7.79 7.79
N ILE A 113 4.68 -7.29 7.09
CA ILE A 113 5.02 -5.87 7.09
C ILE A 113 4.35 -5.21 5.88
N PRO A 114 3.45 -4.22 6.08
CA PRO A 114 2.89 -3.46 4.98
C PRO A 114 3.96 -2.50 4.43
N THR A 115 4.10 -2.49 3.11
CA THR A 115 5.12 -1.73 2.37
C THR A 115 4.44 -0.89 1.30
N GLY A 116 4.99 0.29 1.01
CA GLY A 116 4.54 1.14 -0.08
C GLY A 116 5.14 0.72 -1.41
N ILE A 117 4.31 0.64 -2.44
CA ILE A 117 4.71 0.46 -3.84
C ILE A 117 4.21 1.65 -4.64
N LYS A 118 5.10 2.31 -5.39
CA LYS A 118 4.72 3.35 -6.35
C LYS A 118 4.50 2.71 -7.72
N LEU A 119 3.36 3.00 -8.33
CA LEU A 119 3.07 2.69 -9.72
C LEU A 119 3.52 3.85 -10.60
N HIS A 120 4.43 3.54 -11.52
CA HIS A 120 4.82 4.44 -12.58
C HIS A 120 3.98 4.11 -13.81
N ASN A 121 3.41 5.14 -14.43
CA ASN A 121 2.57 5.00 -15.63
C ASN A 121 3.03 5.89 -16.80
N GLU A 122 3.84 6.93 -16.54
CA GLU A 122 4.22 7.93 -17.54
C GLU A 122 5.28 7.43 -18.53
N GLU A 123 6.30 6.71 -18.05
CA GLU A 123 7.42 6.18 -18.86
C GLU A 123 7.32 4.67 -19.12
N GLY A 124 6.19 4.06 -18.75
CA GLY A 124 5.96 2.62 -18.81
C GLY A 124 5.32 2.10 -17.51
N LEU A 125 4.67 0.94 -17.58
CA LEU A 125 3.99 0.34 -16.43
C LEU A 125 4.98 -0.48 -15.60
N TRP A 126 5.47 0.09 -14.51
CA TRP A 126 6.34 -0.63 -13.57
C TRP A 126 6.09 -0.21 -12.12
N MET A 127 6.56 -1.07 -11.21
CA MET A 127 6.36 -0.92 -9.78
C MET A 127 7.70 -0.65 -9.11
N GLU A 128 7.75 0.39 -8.30
CA GLU A 128 8.89 0.70 -7.45
C GLU A 128 8.58 0.32 -6.00
N HIS A 129 9.45 -0.48 -5.40
CA HIS A 129 9.39 -0.70 -3.96
C HIS A 129 9.92 0.55 -3.24
N LEU A 130 9.08 1.15 -2.40
CA LEU A 130 9.49 2.26 -1.56
C LEU A 130 10.12 1.73 -0.27
N ARG A 131 9.29 1.51 0.76
CA ARG A 131 9.72 1.09 2.10
C ARG A 131 8.54 0.56 2.91
N PRO A 132 8.78 -0.07 4.08
CA PRO A 132 7.74 -0.28 5.09
C PRO A 132 6.97 1.00 5.40
N LEU A 133 5.65 0.90 5.48
CA LEU A 133 4.80 2.04 5.76
C LEU A 133 5.06 2.55 7.18
N PRO A 134 5.23 3.88 7.36
CA PRO A 134 5.55 4.46 8.67
C PRO A 134 4.36 4.48 9.64
N LYS A 135 3.13 4.36 9.11
CA LYS A 135 1.87 4.37 9.86
C LYS A 135 1.19 3.01 9.74
N ASN A 136 0.27 2.73 10.65
CA ASN A 136 -0.58 1.53 10.58
C ASN A 136 -1.24 1.44 9.19
N GLU A 137 -1.31 0.24 8.63
CA GLU A 137 -1.89 0.00 7.31
C GLU A 137 -3.29 0.59 7.10
N MET A 138 -4.17 0.53 8.10
CA MET A 138 -5.51 1.10 8.01
C MET A 138 -5.50 2.60 7.72
N PHE A 139 -4.47 3.33 8.15
CA PHE A 139 -4.29 4.74 7.85
C PHE A 139 -4.29 5.02 6.34
N TRP A 140 -3.76 4.10 5.54
CA TRP A 140 -3.59 4.28 4.09
C TRP A 140 -4.86 3.95 3.29
N TYR A 141 -5.80 3.22 3.90
CA TYR A 141 -7.05 2.83 3.24
C TYR A 141 -8.21 3.77 3.54
N THR A 142 -8.15 4.49 4.66
CA THR A 142 -9.18 5.44 5.02
C THR A 142 -8.93 6.76 4.31
N GLN A 143 -10.00 7.36 3.75
CA GLN A 143 -9.92 8.76 3.31
C GLN A 143 -9.47 9.58 4.51
N GLN A 144 -8.36 10.29 4.34
CA GLN A 144 -7.90 11.20 5.36
C GLN A 144 -9.00 12.23 5.58
N LYS A 145 -9.54 12.28 6.81
CA LYS A 145 -9.96 13.59 7.30
C LYS A 145 -8.65 14.34 7.49
N GLU A 146 -8.38 15.31 6.63
CA GLU A 146 -7.27 16.26 6.79
C GLU A 146 -7.24 16.65 8.26
N ASN A 147 -6.19 16.25 8.98
CA ASN A 147 -6.17 16.48 10.41
C ASN A 147 -5.93 17.98 10.64
N ASP A 148 -6.35 18.49 11.79
CA ASP A 148 -6.27 19.93 12.05
C ASP A 148 -4.84 20.50 11.97
N MET A 149 -3.79 19.67 12.12
CA MET A 149 -2.40 20.09 11.95
C MET A 149 -2.03 20.29 10.49
N ASP A 150 -2.42 19.36 9.62
CA ASP A 150 -2.19 19.45 8.18
C ASP A 150 -2.98 20.64 7.60
N ARG A 151 -4.24 20.80 8.01
CA ARG A 151 -5.07 21.95 7.64
C ARG A 151 -4.43 23.28 7.99
N VAL A 152 -3.85 23.36 9.20
CA VAL A 152 -3.17 24.58 9.66
C VAL A 152 -1.89 24.79 8.87
N LEU A 153 -1.03 23.78 8.72
CA LEU A 153 0.23 23.90 7.97
C LEU A 153 0.00 24.28 6.51
N ASN A 154 -1.02 23.73 5.87
CA ASN A 154 -1.40 24.07 4.49
C ASN A 154 -1.92 25.51 4.35
N ALA A 155 -2.44 26.11 5.43
CA ALA A 155 -2.91 27.50 5.46
C ALA A 155 -1.81 28.50 5.86
N VAL A 156 -0.64 28.04 6.31
CA VAL A 156 0.47 28.93 6.66
C VAL A 156 1.04 29.57 5.40
N ILE A 157 1.16 30.89 5.40
CA ILE A 157 1.89 31.62 4.35
C ILE A 157 3.39 31.37 4.53
N MET A 158 4.01 30.69 3.57
CA MET A 158 5.42 30.28 3.59
C MET A 158 6.26 30.99 2.53
N ASP A 159 7.54 31.16 2.82
CA ASP A 159 8.59 31.50 1.84
C ASP A 159 9.49 30.26 1.64
N GLY A 160 9.24 29.55 0.54
CA GLY A 160 9.69 28.16 0.40
C GLY A 160 9.00 27.26 1.42
N ASP A 161 9.79 26.58 2.26
CA ASP A 161 9.27 25.79 3.39
C ASP A 161 9.34 26.56 4.73
N ASN A 162 9.82 27.81 4.74
CA ASN A 162 10.00 28.61 5.94
C ASN A 162 8.77 29.45 6.28
N PHE A 163 8.48 29.61 7.57
CA PHE A 163 7.40 30.46 8.06
C PHE A 163 7.68 31.05 9.44
N SER A 164 6.94 32.12 9.77
CA SER A 164 7.03 32.81 11.06
C SER A 164 5.93 32.36 12.03
N VAL A 165 6.10 32.64 13.33
CA VAL A 165 5.04 32.44 14.34
C VAL A 165 3.80 33.26 13.99
N GLU A 166 3.97 34.45 13.43
CA GLU A 166 2.89 35.33 13.00
C GLU A 166 2.08 34.68 11.86
N SER A 167 2.76 34.14 10.84
CA SER A 167 2.14 33.40 9.75
C SER A 167 1.40 32.16 10.27
N PHE A 168 1.99 31.45 11.22
CA PHE A 168 1.37 30.28 11.86
C PHE A 168 0.14 30.66 12.68
N ALA A 169 0.20 31.74 13.45
CA ALA A 169 -0.91 32.24 14.25
C ALA A 169 -2.10 32.65 13.37
N ALA A 170 -1.84 33.33 12.26
CA ALA A 170 -2.87 33.70 11.28
C ALA A 170 -3.56 32.47 10.69
N ALA A 171 -2.80 31.43 10.33
CA ALA A 171 -3.35 30.17 9.84
C ALA A 171 -4.18 29.44 10.92
N LEU A 172 -3.70 29.40 12.16
CA LEU A 172 -4.38 28.76 13.27
C LEU A 172 -5.72 29.46 13.61
N GLU A 173 -5.74 30.79 13.54
CA GLU A 173 -6.96 31.59 13.67
C GLU A 173 -7.92 31.34 12.48
N GLN A 174 -7.40 31.32 11.26
CA GLN A 174 -8.22 31.09 10.06
C GLN A 174 -8.93 29.73 10.13
N VAL A 175 -8.17 28.66 10.41
CA VAL A 175 -8.62 27.27 10.31
C VAL A 175 -9.39 26.81 11.54
N LEU A 176 -8.91 27.16 12.74
CA LEU A 176 -9.43 26.62 14.02
C LEU A 176 -9.99 27.69 14.96
N LYS A 177 -9.94 28.98 14.58
CA LYS A 177 -10.40 30.11 15.42
C LYS A 177 -9.66 30.20 16.77
N ILE A 178 -8.42 29.72 16.82
CA ILE A 178 -7.56 29.80 18.01
C ILE A 178 -6.66 31.03 17.88
N THR A 179 -6.80 31.97 18.81
CA THR A 179 -6.03 33.22 18.84
C THR A 179 -5.13 33.36 20.07
N SER A 180 -5.27 32.45 21.05
CA SER A 180 -4.50 32.57 22.30
C SER A 180 -3.02 32.25 22.07
N THR A 181 -2.15 33.17 22.50
CA THR A 181 -0.69 33.02 22.38
C THR A 181 -0.20 31.70 23.01
N ARG A 182 -0.75 31.32 24.17
CA ARG A 182 -0.40 30.06 24.84
C ARG A 182 -0.76 28.84 23.99
N SER A 183 -1.92 28.85 23.34
CA SER A 183 -2.33 27.75 22.46
C SER A 183 -1.48 27.69 21.20
N ILE A 184 -1.12 28.83 20.62
CA ILE A 184 -0.24 28.92 19.44
C ILE A 184 1.08 28.22 19.72
N TYR A 185 1.77 28.59 20.81
CA TYR A 185 3.05 27.95 21.16
C TYR A 185 2.89 26.46 21.48
N LYS A 186 1.80 26.05 22.17
CA LYS A 186 1.54 24.63 22.43
C LYS A 186 1.37 23.81 21.14
N TRP A 187 0.78 24.39 20.11
CA TRP A 187 0.61 23.75 18.81
C TRP A 187 1.95 23.63 18.08
N ILE A 188 2.74 24.70 18.09
CA ILE A 188 4.09 24.71 17.54
C ILE A 188 4.95 23.63 18.21
N ASP A 189 4.99 23.60 19.54
CA ASP A 189 5.76 22.62 20.31
C ASP A 189 5.34 21.19 19.95
N LYS A 190 4.03 20.94 19.87
CA LYS A 190 3.50 19.63 19.48
C LYS A 190 3.89 19.24 18.05
N MET A 191 3.90 20.18 17.10
CA MET A 191 4.30 19.91 15.72
C MET A 191 5.81 19.70 15.57
N VAL A 192 6.62 20.35 16.41
CA VAL A 192 8.06 20.08 16.53
C VAL A 192 8.30 18.67 17.08
N ASP A 193 7.62 18.30 18.17
CA ASP A 193 7.74 16.97 18.79
C ASP A 193 7.34 15.83 17.83
N LEU A 194 6.38 16.09 16.95
CA LEU A 194 5.92 15.14 15.92
C LEU A 194 6.81 15.12 14.67
N GLY A 195 7.80 16.00 14.56
CA GLY A 195 8.68 16.08 13.41
C GLY A 195 8.01 16.62 12.14
N LEU A 196 6.94 17.40 12.27
CA LEU A 196 6.27 18.06 11.13
C LEU A 196 6.96 19.36 10.74
N ILE A 197 7.54 20.05 11.72
CA ILE A 197 8.24 21.33 11.56
C ILE A 197 9.52 21.33 12.38
N HIS A 198 10.52 22.09 11.94
CA HIS A 198 11.77 22.29 12.66
C HIS A 198 11.97 23.77 12.99
N LYS A 199 12.49 24.06 14.18
CA LYS A 199 12.80 25.43 14.59
C LYS A 199 14.14 25.84 14.00
N VAL A 200 14.14 26.86 13.14
CA VAL A 200 15.37 27.40 12.53
C VAL A 200 16.02 28.39 13.47
N GLU A 201 15.23 29.37 13.95
CA GLU A 201 15.69 30.38 14.89
C GLU A 201 14.52 30.92 15.73
N ARG A 202 14.73 32.03 16.45
CA ARG A 202 13.69 32.60 17.30
C ARG A 202 12.53 33.10 16.43
N GLY A 203 11.38 32.44 16.54
CA GLY A 203 10.16 32.86 15.84
C GLY A 203 10.04 32.33 14.41
N HIS A 204 11.00 31.55 13.94
CA HIS A 204 11.04 31.04 12.56
C HIS A 204 11.19 29.51 12.52
N PHE A 205 10.40 28.90 11.67
CA PHE A 205 10.26 27.45 11.54
C PHE A 205 10.28 27.04 10.06
N VAL A 206 10.62 25.79 9.79
CA VAL A 206 10.59 25.18 8.46
C VAL A 206 9.72 23.92 8.48
N LYS A 207 8.89 23.71 7.45
CA LYS A 207 8.14 22.46 7.27
C LYS A 207 9.10 21.34 6.86
N ILE A 208 9.04 20.19 7.53
CA ILE A 208 9.84 19.03 7.15
C ILE A 208 9.09 18.30 6.04
N ARG A 209 9.73 18.11 4.89
CA ARG A 209 9.22 17.26 3.80
C ARG A 209 9.79 15.85 3.92
N THR A 210 8.97 14.88 3.58
CA THR A 210 9.33 13.47 3.46
C THR A 210 8.83 12.93 2.14
N ASP A 211 9.46 11.88 1.60
CA ASP A 211 9.03 11.24 0.35
C ASP A 211 7.59 10.66 0.41
N LEU A 212 7.01 10.58 1.61
CA LEU A 212 5.62 10.20 1.83
C LEU A 212 4.69 11.42 1.82
N ASP A 213 5.19 12.61 2.12
CA ASP A 213 4.44 13.86 2.01
C ASP A 213 4.18 14.24 0.54
N ASP A 214 4.96 13.73 -0.40
CA ASP A 214 4.62 13.82 -1.83
C ASP A 214 3.30 13.10 -2.15
N PHE A 215 2.86 12.20 -1.28
CA PHE A 215 1.60 11.47 -1.41
C PHE A 215 0.50 11.95 -0.44
N LEU A 216 0.84 12.56 0.70
CA LEU A 216 -0.13 13.02 1.72
C LEU A 216 -0.67 14.42 1.39
#